data_AF-G3N928-F1
#
_entry.id   AF-G3N928-F1
#
_cell.length_a   1.000
_cell.length_b   1.000
_cell.length_c   1.000
_cell.angle_alpha   90.00
_cell.angle_beta   90.00
_cell.angle_gamma   90.00
#
_symmetry.space_group_name_H-M   'P 1'
#
loop_
_entity.id
_entity.type
_entity.pdbx_description
1 polymer ?
#
loop_
_entity_poly.entity_id
_entity_poly.type
_entity_poly.pdbx_seq_one_letter_code
_entity_poly.pdbx_strand_id
1 'polypeptide(L)' 'KPASSSNQERRIGSLDAANSRLMAALTQEKERYSNPTLHNGRPPNPTKLSITENGEFKNSSC' A
#
# COMPACT_ATOMS: atom_id res chain seq x y z
N LYS A 1 21.64 27.21 -20.48
CA LYS A 1 21.51 26.49 -19.19
C LYS A 1 20.18 25.71 -19.21
N PRO A 2 20.16 24.40 -19.51
CA PRO A 2 18.91 23.63 -19.54
C PRO A 2 18.68 22.98 -18.17
N ALA A 3 18.01 23.71 -17.28
CA ALA A 3 17.61 23.19 -15.96
C ALA A 3 16.11 22.90 -15.87
N SER A 4 15.31 23.24 -16.89
CA SER A 4 13.85 23.07 -16.87
C SER A 4 13.39 21.70 -17.36
N SER A 5 14.11 21.05 -18.29
CA SER A 5 13.73 19.75 -18.86
C SER A 5 13.76 18.63 -17.81
N SER A 6 14.81 18.59 -16.98
CA SER A 6 14.96 17.57 -15.94
C SER A 6 13.91 17.70 -14.82
N ASN A 7 13.44 18.90 -14.53
CA ASN A 7 12.38 19.10 -13.53
C ASN A 7 11.01 18.62 -14.05
N GLN A 8 10.75 18.81 -15.35
CA GLN A 8 9.54 18.29 -15.99
C GLN A 8 9.54 16.76 -16.03
N GLU A 9 10.65 16.14 -16.40
CA GLU A 9 10.82 14.68 -16.41
C GLU A 9 10.59 14.06 -15.02
N ARG A 10 11.13 14.68 -13.96
CA ARG A 10 10.90 14.23 -12.58
C ARG A 10 9.43 14.34 -12.16
N ARG A 11 8.74 15.40 -12.58
CA ARG A 11 7.30 15.58 -12.32
C ARG A 11 6.48 14.52 -13.04
N ILE A 12 6.80 14.23 -14.30
CA ILE A 12 6.13 13.18 -15.08
C ILE A 12 6.31 11.82 -14.41
N GLY A 13 7.54 11.43 -14.04
CA GLY A 13 7.77 10.16 -13.34
C GLY A 13 7.03 10.05 -12.00
N SER A 14 6.90 11.16 -11.28
CA SER A 14 6.13 11.20 -10.03
C SER A 14 4.63 11.02 -10.27
N LEU A 15 4.10 11.62 -11.34
CA LEU A 15 2.71 11.46 -11.76
C LEU A 15 2.42 10.03 -12.24
N ASP A 16 3.31 9.42 -13.01
CA ASP A 16 3.14 8.05 -13.49
C ASP A 16 3.15 7.04 -12.34
N ALA A 17 4.02 7.25 -11.35
CA ALA A 17 4.03 6.45 -10.13
C ALA A 17 2.73 6.60 -9.33
N ALA A 18 2.19 7.82 -9.22
CA ALA A 18 0.92 8.07 -8.56
C ALA A 18 -0.25 7.43 -9.32
N ASN A 19 -0.29 7.59 -10.64
CA ASN A 19 -1.31 7.01 -11.51
C ASN A 19 -1.32 5.48 -11.45
N SER A 20 -0.14 4.86 -11.43
CA SER A 20 -0.02 3.40 -11.29
C SER A 20 -0.59 2.90 -9.97
N ARG A 21 -0.33 3.62 -8.86
CA ARG A 21 -0.89 3.28 -7.53
C ARG A 21 -2.41 3.44 -7.50
N LEU A 22 -2.93 4.51 -8.10
CA LEU A 22 -4.37 4.75 -8.20
C LEU A 22 -5.07 3.67 -9.02
N MET A 23 -4.50 3.30 -10.17
CA MET A 23 -5.03 2.22 -11.00
C MET A 23 -5.04 0.88 -10.26
N ALA A 24 -3.96 0.55 -9.53
CA ALA A 24 -3.90 -0.66 -8.73
C ALA A 24 -4.97 -0.69 -7.62
N ALA A 25 -5.18 0.43 -6.92
CA ALA A 25 -6.21 0.55 -5.90
C ALA A 25 -7.63 0.41 -6.50
N LEU A 26 -7.87 1.02 -7.65
CA LEU A 26 -9.15 0.94 -8.35
C LEU A 26 -9.42 -0.49 -8.85
N THR A 27 -8.42 -1.18 -9.39
CA THR A 27 -8.54 -2.60 -9.79
C THR A 27 -8.88 -3.47 -8.59
N GLN A 28 -8.16 -3.30 -7.47
CA GLN A 28 -8.45 -4.03 -6.24
C GLN A 28 -9.88 -3.75 -5.73
N GLU A 29 -10.35 -2.51 -5.82
CA GLU A 29 -11.72 -2.16 -5.45
C GLU A 29 -12.74 -2.85 -6.35
N LYS A 30 -12.56 -2.80 -7.67
CA LYS A 30 -13.44 -3.45 -8.64
C LYS A 30 -13.49 -4.97 -8.44
N GLU A 31 -12.35 -5.61 -8.20
CA GLU A 31 -12.30 -7.06 -7.93
C GLU A 31 -13.08 -7.44 -6.66
N ARG A 32 -12.99 -6.62 -5.60
CA ARG A 32 -13.75 -6.83 -4.35
C ARG A 32 -15.26 -6.75 -4.56
N TYR A 33 -15.72 -5.85 -5.43
CA TYR A 33 -17.16 -5.70 -5.71
C TYR A 33 -17.68 -6.68 -6.76
N SER A 34 -16.84 -7.10 -7.72
CA SER A 34 -17.24 -8.06 -8.76
C SER A 34 -17.30 -9.50 -8.25
N ASN A 35 -16.55 -9.86 -7.20
CA ASN A 35 -16.55 -11.21 -6.62
C ASN A 35 -16.97 -11.17 -5.13
N PRO A 36 -18.28 -11.20 -4.82
CA PRO A 36 -18.78 -11.23 -3.44
C PRO A 36 -18.29 -12.45 -2.63
N THR A 37 -17.81 -13.50 -3.29
CA THR A 37 -17.36 -14.76 -2.68
C THR A 37 -15.88 -14.77 -2.29
N LEU A 38 -15.10 -13.74 -2.62
CA LEU A 38 -13.73 -13.54 -2.12
C LEU A 38 -13.73 -12.71 -0.82
N HIS A 39 -14.73 -12.92 0.03
CA HIS A 39 -14.80 -12.38 1.39
C HIS A 39 -13.68 -12.88 2.33
N ASN A 40 -12.65 -13.55 1.81
CA ASN A 40 -11.43 -13.84 2.56
C ASN A 40 -10.38 -12.72 2.43
N GLY A 41 -10.81 -11.50 2.06
CA GLY A 41 -10.07 -10.25 2.23
C GLY A 41 -9.91 -9.82 3.69
N ARG A 42 -9.63 -10.77 4.61
CA ARG A 42 -9.09 -10.40 5.91
C ARG A 42 -7.65 -9.94 5.63
N PRO A 43 -7.29 -8.64 5.80
CA PRO A 43 -5.88 -8.30 5.88
C PRO A 43 -5.24 -9.27 6.88
N PRO A 44 -4.01 -9.80 6.63
CA PRO A 44 -3.38 -10.68 7.61
C PRO A 44 -3.51 -9.97 8.94
N ASN A 45 -4.10 -10.67 9.91
CA ASN A 45 -4.41 -10.12 11.22
C ASN A 45 -3.32 -9.17 11.66
N PRO A 46 -3.64 -7.95 12.14
CA PRO A 46 -2.59 -7.11 12.68
C PRO A 46 -1.88 -7.96 13.73
N THR A 47 -0.63 -8.28 13.43
CA THR A 47 0.21 -9.10 14.31
C THR A 47 0.08 -8.50 15.69
N LYS A 48 -0.47 -9.25 16.63
CA LYS A 48 -0.75 -8.72 17.96
C LYS A 48 0.59 -8.53 18.64
N LEU A 49 1.14 -7.32 18.55
CA LEU A 49 2.40 -6.95 19.17
C LEU A 49 2.10 -6.54 20.62
N SER A 50 2.68 -7.27 21.58
CA SER A 50 2.69 -6.89 22.99
C SER A 50 4.03 -6.26 23.35
N ILE A 51 4.02 -5.28 24.25
CA ILE A 51 5.24 -4.69 24.80
C ILE A 51 5.58 -5.45 26.09
N THR A 52 6.79 -5.98 26.19
CA THR A 52 7.29 -6.61 27.41
C THR A 52 7.64 -5.57 28.46
N GLU A 53 7.83 -6.01 29.70
CA GLU A 53 8.23 -5.14 30.82
C GLU A 53 9.56 -4.41 30.59
N ASN A 54 10.48 -5.01 29.82
CA ASN A 54 11.73 -4.38 29.39
C ASN A 54 11.60 -3.50 28.12
N GLY A 55 10.38 -3.29 27.60
CA GLY A 55 10.10 -2.37 26.49
C GLY A 55 10.29 -2.96 25.09
N GLU A 56 10.47 -4.27 24.95
CA GLU A 56 10.61 -4.93 23.64
C GLU A 56 9.26 -5.31 23.03
N PHE A 57 9.12 -5.17 21.72
CA PHE A 57 7.93 -5.64 21.01
C PHE A 57 8.02 -7.14 20.75
N LYS A 58 7.08 -7.93 21.27
CA LYS A 58 6.94 -9.36 20.99
C LYS A 58 5.68 -9.66 20.18
N ASN A 59 5.83 -10.53 19.20
CA ASN A 59 4.72 -11.07 18.43
C ASN A 59 3.99 -12.14 19.26
N SER A 60 2.73 -11.88 19.64
CA SER A 60 1.85 -12.83 20.35
C SER A 60 0.91 -13.58 19.39
N SER A 61 1.46 -14.08 18.28
CA SER A 61 0.75 -15.07 17.44
C SER A 61 0.69 -16.38 18.23
N CYS A 62 -0.50 -16.81 18.62
CA CYS A 62 -0.76 -18.17 19.12
C CYS A 62 -0.79 -19.17 17.96
#